data_AF-A0A7C1MI72-F1
#
_entry.id   AF-A0A7C1MI72-F1
#
_cell.length_a   1.000
_cell.length_b   1.000
_cell.length_c   1.000
_cell.angle_alpha   90.00
_cell.angle_beta   90.00
_cell.angle_gamma   90.00
#
_symmetry.space_group_name_H-M   'P 1'
#
loop_
_entity.id
_entity.type
_entity.pdbx_description
1 polymer ?
#
loop_
_entity_poly.entity_id
_entity_poly.type
_entity_poly.pdbx_seq_one_letter_code
_entity_poly.pdbx_strand_id
1 'polypeptide(L)' 'LLSTVQMPKNVPVGTVAIGKSGARNAGILAAQILGVEDKKIAKKLAAFKKKLEKLAKNIRL' A
#
# COMPACT_ATOMS: atom_id res chain seq x y z
N LEU A 1 14.91 9.45 2.81
CA LEU A 1 14.38 8.37 3.69
C LEU A 1 14.49 8.77 5.14
N LEU A 2 15.70 8.97 5.68
CA LEU A 2 15.85 9.37 7.10
C LEU A 2 15.12 10.67 7.43
N SER A 3 15.11 11.64 6.50
CA SER A 3 14.35 12.88 6.63
C SER A 3 12.82 12.74 6.64
N THR A 4 12.27 11.58 6.26
CA THR A 4 10.81 11.35 6.20
C THR A 4 10.32 10.40 7.28
N VAL A 5 11.12 9.39 7.65
CA VAL A 5 10.73 8.36 8.63
C VAL A 5 11.03 8.77 10.08
N GLN A 6 12.01 9.66 10.29
CA GLN A 6 12.46 10.09 11.62
C GLN A 6 11.63 11.27 12.15
N MET A 7 10.30 11.16 12.11
CA MET A 7 9.42 12.22 12.64
C MET A 7 9.43 12.25 14.18
N PRO A 8 9.36 13.45 14.78
CA PRO A 8 9.28 13.59 16.23
C PRO A 8 8.03 12.89 16.78
N LYS A 9 8.08 12.55 18.07
CA LYS A 9 6.94 11.93 18.78
C LYS A 9 5.67 12.77 18.58
N ASN A 10 4.54 12.09 18.44
CA ASN A 10 3.19 12.65 18.27
C ASN A 10 2.84 13.21 16.88
N VAL A 11 3.76 13.15 15.89
CA VAL A 11 3.46 13.51 14.49
C VAL A 11 3.75 12.31 13.58
N PRO A 12 2.82 11.35 13.45
CA PRO A 12 3.07 10.12 12.72
C PRO A 12 3.13 10.32 11.20
N VAL A 13 4.05 9.61 10.53
CA VAL A 13 4.13 9.56 9.06
C VAL A 13 4.21 8.11 8.58
N GLY A 14 3.27 7.73 7.71
CA GLY A 14 3.26 6.42 7.05
C GLY A 14 4.32 6.34 5.95
N THR A 15 5.56 6.03 6.32
CA THR A 15 6.66 5.91 5.36
C THR A 15 6.64 4.56 4.65
N VAL A 16 6.90 4.57 3.34
CA VAL A 16 7.00 3.38 2.47
C VAL A 16 8.40 3.27 1.87
N ALA A 17 8.65 2.21 1.07
CA ALA A 17 9.94 1.98 0.42
C ALA A 17 10.43 3.17 -0.44
N ILE A 18 11.71 3.23 -0.77
CA ILE A 18 12.28 4.28 -1.63
C ILE A 18 11.89 4.05 -3.10
N GLY A 19 11.69 5.13 -3.86
CA GLY A 19 11.58 5.10 -5.32
C GLY A 19 10.22 4.62 -5.84
N LYS A 20 10.21 4.03 -7.06
CA LYS A 20 8.97 3.64 -7.78
C LYS A 20 8.11 2.66 -6.98
N SER A 21 8.74 1.71 -6.29
CA SER A 21 8.05 0.76 -5.41
C SER A 21 7.35 1.46 -4.25
N GLY A 22 8.00 2.48 -3.68
CA GLY A 22 7.43 3.38 -2.68
C GLY A 22 6.18 4.09 -3.16
N ALA A 23 6.29 4.79 -4.29
CA ALA A 23 5.17 5.53 -4.88
C ALA A 23 3.95 4.61 -5.13
N ARG A 24 4.19 3.40 -5.64
CA ARG A 24 3.13 2.39 -5.84
C ARG A 24 2.50 1.96 -4.51
N ASN A 25 3.31 1.70 -3.50
CA ASN A 25 2.84 1.28 -2.19
C ASN A 25 2.11 2.38 -1.43
N ALA A 26 2.51 3.65 -1.59
CA ALA A 26 1.80 4.80 -1.03
C ALA A 26 0.36 4.88 -1.58
N GLY A 27 0.16 4.68 -2.89
CA GLY A 27 -1.18 4.61 -3.48
C GLY A 27 -2.02 3.44 -2.95
N ILE A 28 -1.40 2.28 -2.74
CA ILE A 28 -2.08 1.11 -2.16
C ILE A 28 -2.46 1.38 -0.69
N LEU A 29 -1.59 2.02 0.09
CA LEU A 29 -1.84 2.41 1.47
C LEU A 29 -2.99 3.44 1.56
N ALA A 30 -2.99 4.45 0.69
CA ALA A 30 -4.08 5.41 0.60
C ALA A 30 -5.42 4.71 0.25
N ALA A 31 -5.41 3.78 -0.70
CA ALA A 31 -6.60 2.99 -1.04
C ALA A 31 -7.08 2.10 0.13
N GLN A 32 -6.18 1.62 1.00
CA GLN A 32 -6.55 0.89 2.22
C GLN A 32 -7.25 1.80 3.24
N ILE A 33 -6.74 3.02 3.43
CA ILE A 33 -7.35 4.01 4.33
C ILE A 33 -8.74 4.39 3.81
N LEU A 34 -8.87 4.77 2.54
CA LEU A 34 -10.15 5.16 1.93
C LEU A 34 -11.16 3.99 1.87
N GLY A 35 -10.66 2.76 1.69
CA GLY A 35 -11.49 1.56 1.62
C GLY A 35 -12.16 1.17 2.95
N VAL A 36 -11.80 1.80 4.08
CA VAL A 36 -12.51 1.60 5.35
C VAL A 36 -13.95 2.08 5.23
N GLU A 37 -14.17 3.22 4.57
CA GLU A 37 -15.49 3.84 4.41
C GLU A 37 -16.11 3.53 3.02
N ASP A 38 -15.29 3.49 1.97
CA ASP A 38 -15.76 3.25 0.59
C ASP A 38 -15.70 1.77 0.19
N LYS A 39 -16.87 1.12 0.19
CA LYS A 39 -17.06 -0.27 -0.25
C LYS A 39 -16.64 -0.54 -1.69
N LYS A 40 -16.73 0.44 -2.61
CA LYS A 40 -16.28 0.28 -4.00
C LYS A 40 -14.76 0.20 -4.06
N ILE A 41 -14.06 1.07 -3.31
CA ILE A 41 -12.60 1.04 -3.21
C ILE A 41 -12.14 -0.27 -2.56
N ALA A 42 -12.79 -0.69 -1.46
CA ALA A 42 -12.49 -1.95 -0.79
C ALA A 42 -12.58 -3.17 -1.73
N LYS A 43 -13.66 -3.25 -2.53
CA LYS A 43 -13.83 -4.33 -3.53
C LYS A 43 -12.72 -4.32 -4.59
N LYS A 44 -12.38 -3.14 -5.14
CA LYS A 44 -11.28 -3.00 -6.11
C LYS A 44 -9.94 -3.41 -5.51
N LEU A 45 -9.67 -3.01 -4.28
CA LEU A 45 -8.44 -3.38 -3.56
C LEU A 45 -8.37 -4.90 -3.30
N ALA A 46 -9.47 -5.54 -2.92
CA ALA A 46 -9.54 -6.98 -2.73
C ALA A 46 -9.27 -7.75 -4.04
N ALA A 47 -9.87 -7.31 -5.15
CA ALA A 47 -9.60 -7.87 -6.47
C ALA A 47 -8.13 -7.69 -6.89
N PHE A 48 -7.55 -6.52 -6.62
CA PHE A 48 -6.15 -6.24 -6.87
C PHE A 48 -5.22 -7.18 -6.06
N LYS A 49 -5.50 -7.41 -4.77
CA LYS A 49 -4.74 -8.35 -3.93
C LYS A 49 -4.84 -9.79 -4.43
N LYS A 50 -6.04 -10.26 -4.82
CA LYS A 50 -6.21 -11.60 -5.44
C LYS A 50 -5.40 -11.76 -6.72
N LYS A 51 -5.33 -10.71 -7.56
CA LYS A 51 -4.50 -10.73 -8.77
C LYS A 51 -3.01 -10.91 -8.43
N LEU A 52 -2.51 -10.21 -7.41
CA LEU A 52 -1.13 -10.34 -6.96
C LEU A 52 -0.83 -11.75 -6.42
N GLU A 53 -1.74 -12.33 -5.65
CA GLU A 53 -1.61 -13.70 -5.15
C GLU A 53 -1.50 -14.71 -6.31
N LYS A 54 -2.36 -14.59 -7.33
CA LYS A 54 -2.30 -15.45 -8.53
C LYS A 54 -0.97 -15.30 -9.27
N LEU A 55 -0.48 -14.06 -9.43
CA LEU A 55 0.83 -13.80 -10.02
C LEU A 55 1.97 -14.44 -9.22
N ALA A 56 1.94 -14.33 -7.90
CA ALA A 56 2.97 -14.91 -7.04
C ALA A 56 2.98 -16.44 -7.08
N LYS A 57 1.80 -17.08 -7.17
CA LYS A 57 1.69 -18.55 -7.34
C LYS A 57 2.24 -19.01 -8.68
N ASN A 58 1.99 -18.26 -9.75
CA ASN A 58 2.49 -18.59 -11.09
C ASN A 58 4.01 -18.46 -11.24
N ILE A 59 4.67 -17.66 -10.40
CA ILE A 59 6.14 -17.49 -10.40
C ILE A 59 6.84 -18.61 -9.59
N ARG A 60 6.10 -19.28 -8.69
CA ARG A 60 6.62 -20.34 -7.82
C ARG A 60 6.47 -21.77 -8.40
N LEU A 61 5.95 -21.88 -9.62
CA LEU A 61 5.91 -23.10 -10.45
C LEU A 61 6.88 -22.93 -11.62
#